data_AF-A0A833J667-F1
#
_entry.id   AF-A0A833J667-F1
#
_cell.length_a   1.000
_cell.length_b   1.000
_cell.length_c   1.000
_cell.angle_alpha   90.00
_cell.angle_beta   90.00
_cell.angle_gamma   90.00
#
_symmetry.space_group_name_H-M   'P 1'
#
loop_
_entity.id
_entity.type
_entity.pdbx_description
1 polymer ?
#
loop_
_entity_poly.entity_id
_entity_poly.type
_entity_poly.pdbx_seq_one_letter_code
_entity_poly.pdbx_strand_id
1 'polypeptide(L)'
;MLKTLLRFAGFSPPAPPPRPPSARRVAPKGRPAVAPVAPPPAPVVPVEDPVEAKRAWAREISARQANRRFAEAVVLLTRAADRDASRVDPGDLGWARNTVPEDVQTYLRIRALAGLRMRILGDDERNDPSRTAAYRADLTHLAATDFETWTAGLSAFDRARAAAVRHGEPMPDPVNVPSAVEDGIAKLAAEKARRLTEAAARRTGGNGGGGGTPAGTPLGTPPQAPPTGTRKADDDEEPTPDAPAGPKR
;
A
#
# COMPACT_ATOMS: atom_id res chain seq x y z
N MET A 1 31.42 -32.12 62.47
CA MET A 1 31.27 -31.58 63.84
C MET A 1 30.49 -30.25 63.92
N LEU A 2 29.90 -29.75 62.82
CA LEU A 2 29.08 -28.53 62.84
C LEU A 2 27.60 -28.75 63.23
N LYS A 3 27.09 -29.98 63.08
CA LYS A 3 25.68 -30.33 63.38
C LYS A 3 25.39 -30.51 64.87
N THR A 4 26.44 -30.68 65.69
CA THR A 4 26.32 -30.92 67.13
C THR A 4 26.23 -29.60 67.93
N LEU A 5 26.79 -28.50 67.40
CA LEU A 5 26.74 -27.18 68.02
C LEU A 5 25.41 -26.44 67.81
N LEU A 6 24.63 -26.74 66.76
CA LEU A 6 23.32 -26.13 66.54
C LEU A 6 22.20 -26.67 67.45
N ARG A 7 22.43 -27.75 68.20
CA ARG A 7 21.40 -28.36 69.08
C ARG A 7 21.34 -27.73 70.48
N PHE A 8 22.35 -26.95 70.88
CA PHE A 8 22.42 -26.27 72.18
C PHE A 8 21.79 -24.87 72.20
N ALA A 9 21.52 -24.28 71.02
CA ALA A 9 20.99 -22.92 70.89
C ALA A 9 19.44 -22.85 70.78
N GLY A 10 18.71 -23.83 71.32
CA GLY A 10 17.25 -23.74 71.50
C GLY A 10 16.38 -23.78 70.23
N PHE A 11 16.96 -23.91 69.03
CA PHE A 11 16.20 -24.01 67.77
C PHE A 11 15.88 -25.46 67.40
N SER A 12 15.16 -26.18 68.26
CA SER A 12 14.49 -27.42 67.88
C SER A 12 13.05 -27.12 67.46
N PRO A 13 12.57 -27.61 66.30
CA PRO A 13 11.17 -27.46 65.93
C PRO A 13 10.27 -28.18 66.95
N PRO A 14 9.08 -27.63 67.26
CA PRO A 14 8.14 -28.24 68.22
C PRO A 14 7.63 -29.59 67.71
N ALA A 15 7.45 -30.54 68.63
CA ALA A 15 6.95 -31.87 68.33
C ALA A 15 5.54 -31.79 67.69
N PRO A 16 5.25 -32.59 66.64
CA PRO A 16 3.93 -32.59 66.04
C PRO A 16 2.88 -33.18 66.99
N PRO A 17 1.63 -32.67 66.98
CA PRO A 17 0.58 -33.13 67.89
C PRO A 17 0.19 -34.60 67.64
N PRO A 18 -0.29 -35.31 68.68
CA PRO A 18 -0.69 -36.71 68.57
C PRO A 18 -1.88 -36.87 67.62
N ARG A 19 -1.78 -37.85 66.71
CA ARG A 19 -2.84 -38.17 65.74
C ARG A 19 -4.05 -38.81 66.44
N PRO A 20 -5.30 -38.49 66.03
CA PRO A 20 -6.49 -39.12 66.58
C PRO A 20 -6.59 -40.61 66.21
N PRO A 21 -7.29 -41.43 67.04
CA PRO A 21 -7.38 -42.88 66.85
C PRO A 21 -8.07 -43.24 65.53
N SER A 22 -7.47 -44.19 64.83
CA SER A 22 -7.89 -44.70 63.52
C SER A 22 -9.34 -45.20 63.52
N ALA A 23 -10.19 -44.60 62.69
CA ALA A 23 -11.50 -45.15 62.37
C ALA A 23 -11.33 -46.49 61.62
N ARG A 24 -12.04 -47.52 62.09
CA ARG A 24 -12.18 -48.86 61.49
C ARG A 24 -12.40 -48.76 59.98
N ARG A 25 -11.50 -49.37 59.20
CA ARG A 25 -11.74 -49.61 57.76
C ARG A 25 -12.94 -50.54 57.62
N VAL A 26 -14.06 -49.99 57.16
CA VAL A 26 -15.14 -50.77 56.56
C VAL A 26 -14.63 -51.25 55.20
N ALA A 27 -14.66 -52.57 54.98
CA ALA A 27 -14.26 -53.15 53.70
C ALA A 27 -15.19 -52.65 52.58
N PRO A 28 -14.67 -52.02 51.50
CA PRO A 28 -15.51 -51.67 50.37
C PRO A 28 -15.96 -52.94 49.65
N LYS A 29 -17.28 -53.12 49.61
CA LYS A 29 -18.00 -54.12 48.82
C LYS A 29 -17.60 -54.01 47.35
N GLY A 30 -17.36 -55.16 46.71
CA GLY A 30 -16.62 -55.32 45.46
C GLY A 30 -16.94 -54.32 44.34
N ARG A 31 -15.89 -53.77 43.75
CA ARG A 31 -15.92 -53.21 42.39
C ARG A 31 -15.43 -54.26 41.40
N PRO A 32 -16.06 -54.42 40.23
CA PRO A 32 -15.60 -55.35 39.21
C PRO A 32 -14.22 -54.93 38.68
N ALA A 33 -13.41 -55.92 38.31
CA ALA A 33 -12.07 -55.73 37.79
C ALA A 33 -12.12 -54.94 36.46
N VAL A 34 -11.60 -53.70 36.49
CA VAL A 34 -11.39 -52.91 35.27
C VAL A 34 -10.05 -53.37 34.68
N ALA A 35 -10.09 -53.87 33.45
CA ALA A 35 -8.91 -54.27 32.70
C ALA A 35 -7.92 -53.09 32.55
N PRO A 36 -6.59 -53.35 32.55
CA PRO A 36 -5.61 -52.28 32.39
C PRO A 36 -5.80 -51.61 31.03
N VAL A 37 -6.12 -50.31 31.07
CA VAL A 37 -6.18 -49.46 29.87
C VAL A 37 -4.77 -49.35 29.31
N ALA A 38 -4.59 -49.79 28.06
CA ALA A 38 -3.31 -49.69 27.36
C ALA A 38 -2.88 -48.21 27.25
N PRO A 39 -1.59 -47.90 27.39
CA PRO A 39 -1.10 -46.53 27.22
C PRO A 39 -1.45 -46.04 25.80
N PRO A 40 -1.82 -44.75 25.63
CA PRO A 40 -2.13 -44.21 24.32
C PRO A 40 -0.94 -44.39 23.38
N PRO A 41 -1.17 -44.71 22.10
CA PRO A 41 -0.08 -44.85 21.14
C PRO A 41 0.71 -43.54 21.09
N ALA A 42 2.05 -43.65 21.09
CA ALA A 42 2.93 -42.50 20.97
C ALA A 42 2.58 -41.69 19.70
N PRO A 43 2.66 -40.34 19.75
CA PRO A 43 2.39 -39.52 18.57
C PRO A 43 3.34 -39.93 17.45
N VAL A 44 2.77 -40.37 16.33
CA VAL A 44 3.52 -40.64 15.10
C VAL A 44 4.02 -39.30 14.59
N VAL A 45 5.31 -39.01 14.80
CA VAL A 45 5.97 -37.87 14.17
C VAL A 45 6.00 -38.15 12.67
N PRO A 46 5.39 -37.33 11.81
CA PRO A 46 5.51 -37.51 10.37
C PRO A 46 6.98 -37.46 10.01
N VAL A 47 7.50 -38.55 9.43
CA VAL A 47 8.83 -38.52 8.82
C VAL A 47 8.69 -37.67 7.57
N GLU A 48 9.17 -36.42 7.62
CA GLU A 48 9.23 -35.56 6.43
C GLU A 48 10.00 -36.29 5.35
N ASP A 49 9.37 -36.48 4.18
CA ASP A 49 10.04 -37.07 3.03
C ASP A 49 11.22 -36.15 2.64
N PRO A 50 12.47 -36.62 2.68
CA PRO A 50 13.64 -35.79 2.37
C PRO A 50 13.59 -35.22 0.95
N VAL A 51 12.87 -35.86 0.03
CA VAL A 51 12.64 -35.35 -1.33
C VAL A 51 11.70 -34.15 -1.32
N GLU A 52 10.62 -34.20 -0.53
CA GLU A 52 9.68 -33.09 -0.38
C GLU A 52 10.32 -31.89 0.33
N ALA A 53 11.11 -32.14 1.38
CA ALA A 53 11.88 -31.11 2.07
C ALA A 53 12.85 -30.40 1.10
N LYS A 54 13.57 -31.15 0.26
CA LYS A 54 14.47 -30.58 -0.76
C LYS A 54 13.72 -29.75 -1.80
N ARG A 55 12.54 -30.20 -2.24
CA ARG A 55 11.68 -29.43 -3.17
C ARG A 55 11.13 -28.17 -2.53
N ALA A 56 10.71 -28.22 -1.26
CA ALA A 56 10.26 -27.05 -0.52
C ALA A 56 11.37 -26.02 -0.38
N TRP A 57 12.57 -26.44 0.01
CA TRP A 57 13.74 -25.57 0.08
C TRP A 57 14.07 -24.93 -1.28
N ALA A 58 14.07 -25.69 -2.38
CA ALA A 58 14.32 -25.15 -3.71
C ALA A 58 13.26 -24.11 -4.14
N ARG A 59 11.98 -24.36 -3.84
CA ARG A 59 10.90 -23.39 -4.09
C ARG A 59 11.09 -22.12 -3.27
N GLU A 60 11.49 -22.24 -2.02
CA GLU A 60 11.74 -21.11 -1.15
C GLU A 60 12.90 -20.26 -1.68
N ILE A 61 14.05 -20.85 -2.01
CA ILE A 61 15.19 -20.12 -2.59
C ILE A 61 14.80 -19.43 -3.90
N SER A 62 14.08 -20.12 -4.79
CA SER A 62 13.57 -19.54 -6.04
C SER A 62 12.65 -18.34 -5.78
N ALA A 63 11.73 -18.46 -4.83
CA ALA A 63 10.83 -17.37 -4.46
C ALA A 63 11.59 -16.14 -3.91
N ARG A 64 12.60 -16.37 -3.06
CA ARG A 64 13.45 -15.27 -2.54
C ARG A 64 14.18 -14.55 -3.67
N GLN A 65 14.77 -15.29 -4.61
CA GLN A 65 15.44 -14.72 -5.78
C GLN A 65 14.46 -13.96 -6.68
N ALA A 66 13.27 -14.50 -6.91
CA ALA A 66 12.23 -13.86 -7.70
C ALA A 66 11.78 -12.52 -7.07
N ASN A 67 11.59 -12.48 -5.75
CA ASN A 67 11.19 -11.26 -5.05
C ASN A 67 12.29 -10.19 -5.06
N ARG A 68 13.55 -10.58 -4.94
CA ARG A 68 14.68 -9.66 -5.09
C ARG A 68 14.75 -9.09 -6.51
N ARG A 69 14.69 -9.94 -7.54
CA ARG A 69 14.69 -9.51 -8.95
C ARG A 69 13.51 -8.59 -9.26
N PHE A 70 12.34 -8.87 -8.70
CA PHE A 70 11.17 -8.01 -8.80
C PHE A 70 11.47 -6.61 -8.24
N ALA A 71 12.04 -6.52 -7.04
CA ALA A 71 12.39 -5.23 -6.43
C ALA A 71 13.42 -4.44 -7.26
N GLU A 72 14.43 -5.13 -7.82
CA GLU A 72 15.43 -4.54 -8.73
C GLU A 72 14.78 -4.03 -10.03
N ALA A 73 13.90 -4.82 -10.64
CA ALA A 73 13.17 -4.44 -11.85
C ALA A 73 12.25 -3.23 -11.63
N VAL A 74 11.60 -3.12 -10.46
CA VAL A 74 10.78 -1.95 -10.13
C VAL A 74 11.61 -0.65 -10.10
N VAL A 75 12.87 -0.70 -9.67
CA VAL A 75 13.77 0.47 -9.70
C VAL A 75 13.98 0.96 -11.13
N LEU A 76 14.24 0.04 -12.05
CA LEU A 76 14.46 0.38 -13.46
C LEU A 76 13.18 0.94 -14.10
N LEU A 77 12.02 0.34 -13.83
CA LEU A 77 10.74 0.81 -14.36
C LEU A 77 10.36 2.18 -13.82
N THR A 78 10.56 2.42 -12.54
CA THR A 78 10.25 3.72 -11.92
C THR A 78 11.20 4.81 -12.42
N ARG A 79 12.49 4.50 -12.59
CA ARG A 79 13.45 5.40 -13.22
C ARG A 79 13.11 5.69 -14.69
N ALA A 80 12.66 4.68 -15.44
CA ALA A 80 12.27 4.87 -16.83
C ALA A 80 10.96 5.67 -16.99
N ALA A 81 10.07 5.64 -15.99
CA ALA A 81 8.83 6.40 -15.98
C ALA A 81 9.02 7.85 -15.49
N ASP A 82 10.11 8.13 -14.77
CA ASP A 82 10.45 9.47 -14.30
C ASP A 82 11.03 10.31 -15.46
N ARG A 83 10.40 11.45 -15.75
CA ARG A 83 10.80 12.34 -16.84
C ARG A 83 12.15 13.02 -16.58
N ASP A 84 12.51 13.18 -15.30
CA ASP A 84 13.72 13.88 -14.88
C ASP A 84 14.92 12.93 -14.70
N ALA A 85 14.68 11.62 -14.81
CA ALA A 85 15.72 10.62 -14.64
C ALA A 85 16.57 10.43 -15.91
N SER A 86 17.85 10.11 -15.70
CA SER A 86 18.73 9.71 -16.79
C SER A 86 18.21 8.48 -17.52
N ARG A 87 18.40 8.45 -18.84
CA ARG A 87 18.01 7.34 -19.72
C ARG A 87 18.42 5.97 -19.16
N VAL A 88 17.46 5.05 -19.12
CA VAL A 88 17.66 3.64 -18.75
C VAL A 88 18.04 2.86 -20.01
N ASP A 89 18.96 1.90 -19.87
CA ASP A 89 19.34 1.03 -20.97
C ASP A 89 18.13 0.21 -21.49
N PRO A 90 17.93 0.09 -22.82
CA PRO A 90 16.80 -0.66 -23.37
C PRO A 90 16.79 -2.15 -22.99
N GLY A 91 17.96 -2.78 -22.85
CA GLY A 91 18.10 -4.17 -22.42
C GLY A 91 17.67 -4.37 -20.98
N ASP A 92 18.11 -3.48 -20.09
CA ASP A 92 17.71 -3.44 -18.68
C ASP A 92 16.19 -3.23 -18.55
N LEU A 93 15.62 -2.34 -19.37
CA LEU A 93 14.18 -2.09 -19.38
C LEU A 93 13.41 -3.31 -19.89
N GLY A 94 13.89 -4.00 -20.92
CA GLY A 94 13.30 -5.24 -21.44
C GLY A 94 13.29 -6.35 -20.38
N TRP A 95 14.40 -6.53 -19.67
CA TRP A 95 14.49 -7.46 -18.54
C TRP A 95 13.49 -7.10 -17.42
N ALA A 96 13.41 -5.82 -17.06
CA ALA A 96 12.52 -5.37 -16.00
C ALA A 96 11.04 -5.60 -16.34
N ARG A 97 10.64 -5.31 -17.60
CA ARG A 97 9.30 -5.58 -18.13
C ARG A 97 8.95 -7.08 -18.15
N ASN A 98 9.91 -7.96 -18.34
CA ASN A 98 9.67 -9.41 -18.27
C ASN A 98 9.58 -9.94 -16.84
N THR A 99 10.10 -9.19 -15.86
CA THR A 99 10.16 -9.62 -14.45
C THR A 99 8.93 -9.17 -13.66
N VAL A 100 8.39 -8.00 -13.98
CA VAL A 100 7.26 -7.39 -13.25
C VAL A 100 5.96 -7.65 -14.03
N PRO A 101 4.84 -8.06 -13.40
CA PRO A 101 3.55 -8.21 -14.09
C PRO A 101 3.08 -6.91 -14.74
N GLU A 102 2.43 -6.99 -15.90
CA GLU A 102 1.99 -5.83 -16.69
C GLU A 102 1.14 -4.83 -15.88
N ASP A 103 0.21 -5.32 -15.06
CA ASP A 103 -0.65 -4.48 -14.21
C ASP A 103 0.17 -3.59 -13.28
N VAL A 104 1.23 -4.14 -12.68
CA VAL A 104 2.13 -3.38 -11.81
C VAL A 104 2.96 -2.39 -12.63
N GLN A 105 3.44 -2.78 -13.82
CA GLN A 105 4.15 -1.84 -14.70
C GLN A 105 3.26 -0.65 -15.07
N THR A 106 2.01 -0.90 -15.44
CA THR A 106 1.04 0.14 -15.79
C THR A 106 0.72 1.03 -14.60
N TYR A 107 0.51 0.44 -13.42
CA TYR A 107 0.32 1.20 -12.19
C TYR A 107 1.49 2.14 -11.90
N LEU A 108 2.74 1.66 -12.04
CA LEU A 108 3.94 2.50 -11.84
C LEU A 108 4.01 3.67 -12.83
N ARG A 109 3.67 3.44 -14.11
CA ARG A 109 3.62 4.49 -15.15
C ARG A 109 2.56 5.55 -14.84
N ILE A 110 1.35 5.14 -14.50
CA ILE A 110 0.24 6.03 -14.14
C ILE A 110 0.58 6.84 -12.89
N ARG A 111 1.20 6.21 -11.89
CA ARG A 111 1.68 6.90 -10.69
C ARG A 111 2.73 7.97 -11.01
N ALA A 112 3.69 7.67 -11.89
CA ALA A 112 4.69 8.64 -12.34
C ALA A 112 4.05 9.81 -13.13
N LEU A 113 3.08 9.54 -14.00
CA LEU A 113 2.32 10.57 -14.71
C LEU A 113 1.51 11.48 -13.77
N ALA A 114 1.02 10.92 -12.67
CA ALA A 114 0.39 11.69 -11.60
C ALA A 114 1.37 12.54 -10.78
N GLY A 115 2.69 12.46 -11.05
CA GLY A 115 3.74 13.14 -10.29
C GLY A 115 4.00 12.53 -8.91
N LEU A 116 3.52 11.30 -8.67
CA LEU A 116 3.67 10.62 -7.40
C LEU A 116 4.93 9.76 -7.39
N ARG A 117 5.76 9.93 -6.36
CA ARG A 117 6.95 9.10 -6.18
C ARG A 117 6.58 7.72 -5.66
N MET A 118 7.30 6.71 -6.14
CA MET A 118 7.23 5.35 -5.61
C MET A 118 8.30 5.16 -4.54
N ARG A 119 7.97 4.43 -3.47
CA ARG A 119 8.99 3.99 -2.50
C ARG A 119 9.86 2.92 -3.18
N ILE A 120 11.17 3.15 -3.23
CA ILE A 120 12.13 2.18 -3.72
C ILE A 120 12.86 1.55 -2.53
N LEU A 121 12.95 0.21 -2.51
CA LEU A 121 13.76 -0.49 -1.51
C LEU A 121 15.24 -0.21 -1.73
N GLY A 122 15.95 0.17 -0.67
CA GLY A 122 17.42 0.32 -0.69
C GLY A 122 18.14 -1.02 -0.82
N ASP A 123 19.45 -1.00 -1.08
CA ASP A 123 20.26 -2.22 -1.24
C ASP A 123 20.16 -3.18 -0.04
N ASP A 124 20.23 -2.63 1.18
CA ASP A 124 20.11 -3.41 2.41
C ASP A 124 18.73 -4.07 2.53
N GLU A 125 17.66 -3.33 2.19
CA GLU A 125 16.29 -3.84 2.23
C GLU A 125 16.03 -4.89 1.13
N ARG A 126 16.71 -4.79 -0.01
CA ARG A 126 16.61 -5.79 -1.11
C ARG A 126 17.27 -7.12 -0.76
N ASN A 127 18.20 -7.13 0.19
CA ASN A 127 18.81 -8.36 0.69
C ASN A 127 17.96 -9.06 1.76
N ASP A 128 16.93 -8.40 2.31
CA ASP A 128 15.98 -8.97 3.25
C ASP A 128 14.83 -9.70 2.50
N PRO A 129 14.72 -11.04 2.61
CA PRO A 129 13.69 -11.81 1.91
C PRO A 129 12.27 -11.46 2.35
N SER A 130 12.06 -11.14 3.63
CA SER A 130 10.74 -10.81 4.17
C SER A 130 10.29 -9.44 3.66
N ARG A 131 11.19 -8.45 3.59
CA ARG A 131 10.88 -7.13 3.03
C ARG A 131 10.58 -7.19 1.54
N THR A 132 11.38 -7.91 0.76
CA THR A 132 11.15 -8.02 -0.69
C THR A 132 9.84 -8.75 -1.02
N ALA A 133 9.47 -9.78 -0.24
CA ALA A 133 8.19 -10.46 -0.36
C ALA A 133 7.01 -9.52 -0.03
N ALA A 134 7.10 -8.80 1.10
CA ALA A 134 6.08 -7.84 1.51
C ALA A 134 5.92 -6.71 0.49
N TYR A 135 7.04 -6.19 -0.02
CA TYR A 135 7.05 -5.14 -1.04
C TYR A 135 6.39 -5.57 -2.34
N ARG A 136 6.66 -6.79 -2.80
CA ARG A 136 5.98 -7.35 -3.98
C ARG A 136 4.48 -7.47 -3.75
N ALA A 137 4.08 -8.04 -2.61
CA ALA A 137 2.66 -8.20 -2.27
C ALA A 137 1.94 -6.86 -2.18
N ASP A 138 2.54 -5.87 -1.52
CA ASP A 138 2.00 -4.52 -1.37
C ASP A 138 1.85 -3.83 -2.73
N LEU A 139 2.86 -3.87 -3.59
CA LEU A 139 2.78 -3.29 -4.93
C LEU A 139 1.72 -3.95 -5.80
N THR A 140 1.62 -5.28 -5.76
CA THR A 140 0.56 -5.99 -6.48
C THR A 140 -0.82 -5.64 -5.94
N HIS A 141 -0.94 -5.49 -4.61
CA HIS A 141 -2.19 -5.06 -3.99
C HIS A 141 -2.56 -3.64 -4.41
N LEU A 142 -1.65 -2.68 -4.27
CA LEU A 142 -1.86 -1.28 -4.68
C LEU A 142 -2.22 -1.16 -6.16
N ALA A 143 -1.54 -1.90 -7.04
CA ALA A 143 -1.87 -1.92 -8.46
C ALA A 143 -3.32 -2.39 -8.71
N ALA A 144 -3.86 -3.27 -7.87
CA ALA A 144 -5.23 -3.76 -7.98
C ALA A 144 -6.28 -2.88 -7.27
N THR A 145 -5.90 -2.09 -6.25
CA THR A 145 -6.88 -1.45 -5.35
C THR A 145 -6.72 0.05 -5.14
N ASP A 146 -5.61 0.68 -5.53
CA ASP A 146 -5.40 2.13 -5.36
C ASP A 146 -6.12 2.94 -6.45
N PHE A 147 -7.45 2.95 -6.38
CA PHE A 147 -8.31 3.57 -7.38
C PHE A 147 -8.14 5.09 -7.46
N GLU A 148 -7.75 5.75 -6.37
CA GLU A 148 -7.50 7.20 -6.36
C GLU A 148 -6.25 7.55 -7.16
N THR A 149 -5.14 6.82 -6.96
CA THR A 149 -3.93 6.99 -7.78
C THR A 149 -4.21 6.66 -9.25
N TRP A 150 -4.95 5.59 -9.53
CA TRP A 150 -5.37 5.27 -10.90
C TRP A 150 -6.16 6.40 -11.55
N THR A 151 -7.16 6.94 -10.85
CA THR A 151 -7.99 8.04 -11.35
C THR A 151 -7.15 9.30 -11.63
N ALA A 152 -6.27 9.66 -10.70
CA ALA A 152 -5.39 10.82 -10.84
C ALA A 152 -4.41 10.67 -12.01
N GLY A 153 -3.79 9.49 -12.15
CA GLY A 153 -2.83 9.24 -13.21
C GLY A 153 -3.47 9.05 -14.59
N LEU A 154 -4.66 8.46 -14.69
CA LEU A 154 -5.43 8.42 -15.95
C LEU A 154 -5.82 9.82 -16.42
N SER A 155 -6.25 10.68 -15.49
CA SER A 155 -6.51 12.10 -15.81
C SER A 155 -5.24 12.81 -16.29
N ALA A 156 -4.09 12.49 -15.71
CA ALA A 156 -2.80 13.03 -16.15
C ALA A 156 -2.37 12.49 -17.53
N PHE A 157 -2.62 11.21 -17.81
CA PHE A 157 -2.40 10.59 -19.10
C PHE A 157 -3.24 11.26 -20.20
N ASP A 158 -4.53 11.49 -19.96
CA ASP A 158 -5.40 12.19 -20.91
C ASP A 158 -4.93 13.62 -21.19
N ARG A 159 -4.46 14.33 -20.16
CA ARG A 159 -3.84 15.66 -20.35
C ARG A 159 -2.58 15.59 -21.19
N ALA A 160 -1.69 14.61 -20.93
CA ALA A 160 -0.47 14.41 -21.71
C ALA A 160 -0.79 14.06 -23.17
N ARG A 161 -1.78 13.20 -23.42
CA ARG A 161 -2.27 12.89 -24.77
C ARG A 161 -2.83 14.13 -25.47
N ALA A 162 -3.63 14.93 -24.77
CA ALA A 162 -4.16 16.17 -25.31
C ALA A 162 -3.07 17.23 -25.58
N ALA A 163 -1.99 17.24 -24.80
CA ALA A 163 -0.82 18.09 -25.04
C ALA A 163 -0.02 17.60 -26.26
N ALA A 164 0.20 16.28 -26.40
CA ALA A 164 0.83 15.68 -27.58
C ALA A 164 0.11 16.07 -28.89
N VAL A 165 -1.23 16.00 -28.89
CA VAL A 165 -2.03 16.39 -30.06
C VAL A 165 -1.99 17.90 -30.34
N ARG A 166 -2.03 18.74 -29.31
CA ARG A 166 -2.10 20.21 -29.48
C ARG A 166 -0.76 20.88 -29.71
N HIS A 167 0.30 20.37 -29.10
CA HIS A 167 1.60 21.02 -29.04
C HIS A 167 2.71 20.20 -29.70
N GLY A 168 2.40 19.02 -30.26
CA GLY A 168 3.39 18.15 -30.90
C GLY A 168 4.34 17.46 -29.92
N GLU A 169 3.98 17.38 -28.63
CA GLU A 169 4.76 16.63 -27.65
C GLU A 169 4.76 15.12 -27.97
N PRO A 170 5.76 14.35 -27.49
CA PRO A 170 5.76 12.91 -27.64
C PRO A 170 4.49 12.27 -27.09
N MET A 171 3.84 11.42 -27.89
CA MET A 171 2.66 10.67 -27.47
C MET A 171 3.04 9.73 -26.32
N PRO A 172 2.33 9.74 -25.17
CA PRO A 172 2.59 8.80 -24.10
C PRO A 172 2.23 7.37 -24.53
N ASP A 173 3.00 6.40 -24.04
CA ASP A 173 2.75 4.97 -24.28
C ASP A 173 1.34 4.57 -23.85
N PRO A 174 0.65 3.71 -24.62
CA PRO A 174 -0.70 3.28 -24.25
C PRO A 174 -0.73 2.59 -22.88
N VAL A 175 -1.82 2.86 -22.16
CA VAL A 175 -2.10 2.34 -20.82
C VAL A 175 -3.21 1.31 -20.95
N ASN A 176 -2.94 0.08 -20.54
CA ASN A 176 -3.91 -0.99 -20.45
C ASN A 176 -4.37 -1.11 -19.00
N VAL A 177 -5.61 -0.67 -18.71
CA VAL A 177 -6.14 -0.69 -17.34
C VAL A 177 -6.79 -2.06 -17.08
N PRO A 178 -6.44 -2.75 -15.98
CA PRO A 178 -7.09 -4.01 -15.64
C PRO A 178 -8.59 -3.82 -15.41
N SER A 179 -9.43 -4.71 -15.94
CA SER A 179 -10.90 -4.59 -15.83
C SER A 179 -11.41 -4.45 -14.39
N ALA A 180 -10.79 -5.17 -13.45
CA ALA A 180 -11.11 -5.06 -12.02
C ALA A 180 -10.85 -3.65 -11.45
N VAL A 181 -9.84 -2.95 -11.98
CA VAL A 181 -9.53 -1.56 -11.61
C VAL A 181 -10.55 -0.61 -12.22
N GLU A 182 -10.93 -0.81 -13.48
CA GLU A 182 -11.99 -0.02 -14.14
C GLU A 182 -13.31 -0.12 -13.36
N ASP A 183 -13.72 -1.33 -13.00
CA ASP A 183 -14.91 -1.58 -12.17
C ASP A 183 -14.81 -0.92 -10.79
N GLY A 184 -13.63 -0.95 -10.18
CA GLY A 184 -13.35 -0.31 -8.89
C GLY A 184 -13.48 1.20 -8.95
N ILE A 185 -12.90 1.83 -9.98
CA ILE A 185 -13.00 3.27 -10.23
C ILE A 185 -14.46 3.67 -10.48
N ALA A 186 -15.20 2.90 -11.27
CA ALA A 186 -16.61 3.16 -11.55
C ALA A 186 -17.47 3.11 -10.27
N LYS A 187 -17.24 2.13 -9.40
CA LYS A 187 -17.92 2.03 -8.09
C LYS A 187 -17.60 3.23 -7.20
N LEU A 188 -16.33 3.63 -7.13
CA LEU A 188 -15.89 4.77 -6.34
C LEU A 188 -16.51 6.08 -6.85
N ALA A 189 -16.59 6.27 -8.17
CA ALA A 189 -17.26 7.41 -8.79
C ALA A 189 -18.77 7.43 -8.48
N ALA A 190 -19.45 6.29 -8.58
CA ALA A 190 -20.87 6.17 -8.24
C ALA A 190 -21.14 6.47 -6.75
N GLU A 191 -20.27 6.01 -5.86
CA GLU A 191 -20.38 6.32 -4.43
C GLU A 191 -20.15 7.80 -4.14
N LYS A 192 -19.13 8.42 -4.74
CA LYS A 192 -18.88 9.87 -4.61
C LYS A 192 -20.07 10.68 -5.12
N ALA A 193 -20.66 10.31 -6.27
CA ALA A 193 -21.85 10.95 -6.81
C ALA A 193 -23.04 10.82 -5.84
N ARG A 194 -23.27 9.62 -5.27
CA ARG A 194 -24.32 9.39 -4.28
C ARG A 194 -24.14 10.24 -3.02
N ARG A 195 -22.91 10.36 -2.51
CA ARG A 195 -22.61 11.20 -1.34
C ARG A 195 -22.85 12.69 -1.64
N LEU A 196 -22.52 13.15 -2.85
CA LEU A 196 -22.76 14.53 -3.26
C LEU A 196 -24.25 14.86 -3.38
N THR A 197 -25.05 13.95 -3.96
CA THR A 197 -26.51 14.14 -4.05
C THR A 197 -27.16 14.10 -2.68
N GLU A 198 -26.74 13.20 -1.79
CA GLU A 198 -27.22 13.15 -0.40
C GLU A 198 -26.84 14.42 0.39
N ALA A 199 -25.61 14.92 0.23
CA ALA A 199 -25.19 16.17 0.85
C ALA A 199 -25.97 17.39 0.31
N ALA A 200 -26.27 17.41 -0.99
CA ALA A 200 -27.13 18.43 -1.58
C ALA A 200 -28.56 18.36 -1.04
N ALA A 201 -29.16 17.17 -0.94
CA ALA A 201 -30.50 16.97 -0.39
C ALA A 201 -30.60 17.42 1.09
N ARG A 202 -29.58 17.13 1.91
CA ARG A 202 -29.53 17.61 3.30
C ARG A 202 -29.43 19.12 3.42
N ARG A 203 -28.70 19.79 2.51
CA ARG A 203 -28.62 21.27 2.47
C ARG A 203 -29.94 21.91 2.03
N THR A 204 -30.65 21.29 1.09
CA THR A 204 -31.95 21.81 0.62
C THR A 204 -33.10 21.51 1.59
N GLY A 205 -33.04 20.40 2.33
CA GLY A 205 -34.08 20.00 3.30
C GLY A 205 -33.97 20.67 4.68
N GLY A 206 -32.90 21.42 4.97
CA GLY A 206 -32.64 22.06 6.26
C GLY A 206 -33.23 23.47 6.45
N ASN A 207 -33.85 24.06 5.42
CA ASN A 207 -34.33 25.45 5.46
C ASN A 207 -35.86 25.55 5.61
N GLY A 208 -36.41 24.87 6.60
CA GLY A 208 -37.80 24.98 7.01
C GLY A 208 -37.91 25.18 8.52
N GLY A 209 -37.77 26.42 8.99
CA GLY A 209 -37.90 26.71 10.43
C GLY A 209 -37.58 28.15 10.85
N GLY A 210 -38.38 29.11 10.41
CA GLY A 210 -38.89 30.21 11.26
C GLY A 210 -37.95 31.31 11.78
N GLY A 211 -38.13 32.51 11.22
CA GLY A 211 -38.41 33.71 12.03
C GLY A 211 -37.27 34.71 12.24
N GLY A 212 -37.38 35.86 11.55
CA GLY A 212 -36.76 37.10 12.02
C GLY A 212 -36.17 37.99 10.94
N THR A 213 -37.00 38.80 10.28
CA THR A 213 -36.54 40.10 9.75
C THR A 213 -36.56 41.07 10.94
N PRO A 214 -35.49 41.84 11.19
CA PRO A 214 -35.49 43.20 10.65
C PRO A 214 -34.12 43.72 10.16
N ALA A 215 -34.24 44.67 9.22
CA ALA A 215 -33.36 45.82 8.99
C ALA A 215 -31.92 45.61 8.43
N GLY A 216 -31.79 45.96 7.15
CA GLY A 216 -30.90 47.07 6.75
C GLY A 216 -29.42 46.77 6.52
N THR A 217 -29.04 46.47 5.29
CA THR A 217 -27.73 46.89 4.72
C THR A 217 -27.85 46.99 3.20
N PRO A 218 -27.39 48.08 2.57
CA PRO A 218 -27.64 48.33 1.15
C PRO A 218 -26.78 47.44 0.23
N LEU A 219 -27.27 47.27 -1.01
CA LEU A 219 -26.66 46.52 -2.10
C LEU A 219 -25.15 46.80 -2.24
N GLY A 220 -24.35 45.78 -1.97
CA GLY A 220 -22.95 45.72 -2.33
C GLY A 220 -22.80 45.62 -3.85
N THR A 221 -22.27 46.70 -4.40
CA THR A 221 -21.69 46.96 -5.72
C THR A 221 -21.35 45.72 -6.58
N PRO A 222 -21.77 45.66 -7.87
CA PRO A 222 -21.30 44.62 -8.79
C PRO A 222 -19.78 44.75 -9.05
N PRO A 223 -19.07 43.65 -9.37
CA PRO A 223 -17.64 43.68 -9.63
C PRO A 223 -17.34 44.55 -10.86
N GLN A 224 -16.40 45.50 -10.72
CA GLN A 224 -15.88 46.29 -11.83
C GLN A 224 -15.23 45.37 -12.87
N ALA A 225 -15.77 45.40 -14.09
CA ALA A 225 -15.07 44.90 -15.27
C ALA A 225 -13.86 45.79 -15.57
N PRO A 226 -12.73 45.23 -16.05
CA PRO A 226 -11.57 46.02 -16.46
C PRO A 226 -11.94 46.91 -17.66
N PRO A 227 -11.44 48.16 -17.73
CA PRO A 227 -11.74 49.04 -18.85
C PRO A 227 -11.11 48.51 -20.14
N THR A 228 -11.97 48.08 -21.06
CA THR A 228 -11.67 47.89 -22.48
C THR A 228 -11.42 49.27 -23.12
N GLY A 229 -10.16 49.63 -23.34
CA GLY A 229 -9.79 50.73 -24.23
C GLY A 229 -9.77 50.24 -25.68
N THR A 230 -10.67 50.77 -26.52
CA THR A 230 -10.57 50.65 -27.98
C THR A 230 -10.55 52.04 -28.65
N ARG A 231 -9.73 52.11 -29.72
CA ARG A 231 -9.55 53.16 -30.75
C ARG A 231 -8.65 54.34 -30.38
N LYS A 232 -7.75 54.82 -31.26
CA LYS A 232 -7.73 54.86 -32.74
C LYS A 232 -6.25 55.02 -33.21
N ALA A 233 -5.73 54.14 -34.06
CA ALA A 233 -5.39 54.36 -35.49
C ALA A 233 -4.65 55.68 -35.80
N ASP A 234 -3.36 55.59 -36.13
CA ASP A 234 -2.81 55.85 -37.47
C ASP A 234 -1.27 55.83 -37.37
N ASP A 235 -0.62 54.87 -38.04
CA ASP A 235 0.38 55.14 -39.08
C ASP A 235 1.02 53.82 -39.55
N ASP A 236 0.88 53.60 -40.86
CA ASP A 236 1.49 52.55 -41.67
C ASP A 236 3.02 52.62 -41.62
N GLU A 237 3.69 51.48 -41.42
CA GLU A 237 4.85 51.04 -42.21
C GLU A 237 5.33 49.67 -41.70
N GLU A 238 5.02 48.60 -42.44
CA GLU A 238 5.91 47.44 -42.55
C GLU A 238 6.69 47.61 -43.86
N PRO A 239 8.00 47.32 -43.86
CA PRO A 239 8.37 45.93 -44.17
C PRO A 239 9.55 45.39 -43.35
N THR A 240 9.42 44.13 -42.90
CA THR A 240 10.54 43.19 -42.61
C THR A 240 11.47 43.00 -43.83
N PRO A 241 12.68 42.37 -43.75
CA PRO A 241 13.32 41.64 -42.62
C PRO A 241 14.82 41.99 -42.41
N ASP A 242 15.40 41.66 -41.25
CA ASP A 242 16.75 41.04 -41.14
C ASP A 242 17.16 40.87 -39.67
N ALA A 243 17.28 39.61 -39.24
CA ALA A 243 18.29 39.19 -38.25
C ALA A 243 19.49 38.63 -39.05
N PRO A 244 20.72 38.49 -38.52
CA PRO A 244 21.10 38.45 -37.10
C PRO A 244 22.46 39.11 -36.73
N ALA A 245 22.72 39.33 -35.45
CA ALA A 245 24.08 39.22 -34.89
C ALA A 245 24.02 39.06 -33.36
N GLY A 246 24.34 37.87 -32.85
CA GLY A 246 24.52 37.65 -31.42
C GLY A 246 25.78 38.36 -30.89
N PRO A 247 25.85 38.70 -29.59
CA PRO A 247 27.09 39.13 -28.97
C PRO A 247 27.91 37.93 -28.50
N LYS A 248 29.17 37.87 -28.96
CA LYS A 248 30.23 37.11 -28.31
C LYS A 248 30.48 37.72 -26.93
N ARG A 249 30.32 36.93 -25.87
CA ARG A 249 31.18 36.85 -24.69
C ARG A 249 30.75 35.70 -23.81
#